data_AF-A0A496RDD2-F1
#
_entry.id   AF-A0A496RDD2-F1
#
_cell.length_a   1.000
_cell.length_b   1.000
_cell.length_c   1.000
_cell.angle_alpha   90.00
_cell.angle_beta   90.00
_cell.angle_gamma   90.00
#
_symmetry.space_group_name_H-M   'P 1'
#
loop_
_entity.id
_entity.type
_entity.pdbx_description
1 polymer ?
#
loop_
_entity_poly.entity_id
_entity_poly.type
_entity_poly.pdbx_seq_one_letter_code
_entity_poly.pdbx_strand_id
1 'polypeptide(L)'
;MIHIFKGVSMAYSLAIASGKGGVGKTTTAANLAVFFARLGLRTALIDADPLSDVAVIFDIPESLFETLSDKLDGSLPLKRYTIEIFKNLDLLFPLSKTKNDDTKKLFELVSSVFKDQIRENYDVILYDLPAGMAQDDLSFLSLADEKIIVTNPDPISHVAAGSYMKKASEYLNFSDFLIWHNKFRGFPDINFNPTDIIGNYNKNVPEEEMLSKESLNLKNLALVPDDSSMDLLNGDPLIMLQLLHNMEDLLEMIHNELIDPVTIQKLFSKKTLSLVKFYFLKNPSITNVNDTLTNIMSYIAVISGISPEKLRSKEIELLSREQDTELRKYITSLKNNKLRSQVLKIQRLLKQKIASLDSDTRLFSVSASVDPGKALDRELSLLLVQTDSTAEHNKTLKYSAGLLLFTFSMYKLFQSEKVTSLITGFVPRKKGKAGEQKRDRYTQIRKMVEEDSTYKKQYLKLVKTLFPLIKRQVQVAAETFELKNILFVDSKNNVREDIYLKLTSTFIHEAVNSGLGIVVTFDHRPATHAFTSAATVLLDNIKKGREQSHKALPSSS
;
A
#
# COMPACT_ATOMS: atom_id res chain seq x y z
N MET A 1 -1.49 -26.95 0.22
CA MET A 1 -0.20 -26.27 -0.02
C MET A 1 0.92 -26.67 0.95
N ILE A 2 0.64 -27.13 2.18
CA ILE A 2 1.66 -27.42 3.22
C ILE A 2 2.59 -28.63 2.89
N HIS A 3 2.23 -29.49 1.94
CA HIS A 3 2.99 -30.72 1.63
C HIS A 3 4.16 -30.54 0.64
N ILE A 4 4.43 -29.33 0.14
CA ILE A 4 5.49 -29.12 -0.89
C ILE A 4 6.89 -28.94 -0.27
N PHE A 5 7.00 -28.73 1.05
CA PHE A 5 8.25 -28.28 1.68
C PHE A 5 8.92 -29.26 2.65
N LYS A 6 8.47 -30.52 2.75
CA LYS A 6 9.17 -31.53 3.55
C LYS A 6 10.34 -32.12 2.74
N GLY A 7 11.57 -31.72 3.06
CA GLY A 7 12.79 -32.47 2.69
C GLY A 7 13.90 -31.76 1.89
N VAL A 8 14.07 -30.43 1.98
CA VAL A 8 15.09 -29.69 1.19
C VAL A 8 16.00 -28.84 2.08
N SER A 9 17.30 -28.76 1.75
CA SER A 9 18.42 -28.40 2.64
C SER A 9 18.98 -26.97 2.55
N MET A 10 18.41 -26.03 1.78
CA MET A 10 18.99 -24.67 1.65
C MET A 10 17.94 -23.57 1.85
N ALA A 11 18.21 -22.68 2.81
CA ALA A 11 17.49 -21.44 3.03
C ALA A 11 17.57 -20.52 1.80
N TYR A 12 16.50 -19.79 1.52
CA TYR A 12 16.49 -18.77 0.46
C TYR A 12 16.54 -17.37 1.08
N SER A 13 17.46 -16.53 0.63
CA SER A 13 17.75 -15.24 1.26
C SER A 13 17.35 -14.03 0.40
N LEU A 14 16.72 -13.05 1.05
CA LEU A 14 16.25 -11.80 0.46
C LEU A 14 16.93 -10.62 1.16
N ALA A 15 17.61 -9.76 0.42
CA ALA A 15 18.06 -8.47 0.95
C ALA A 15 17.04 -7.39 0.60
N ILE A 16 16.57 -6.65 1.59
CA ILE A 16 15.67 -5.52 1.42
C ILE A 16 16.47 -4.25 1.71
N ALA A 17 16.72 -3.46 0.67
CA ALA A 17 17.59 -2.30 0.71
C ALA A 17 16.90 -1.04 0.18
N SER A 18 17.49 0.12 0.46
CA SER A 18 17.02 1.40 -0.05
C SER A 18 18.15 2.42 -0.06
N GLY A 19 18.19 3.30 -1.07
CA GLY A 19 19.17 4.39 -1.11
C GLY A 19 18.93 5.50 -0.08
N LYS A 20 17.73 5.56 0.51
CA LYS A 20 17.29 6.61 1.45
C LYS A 20 16.36 6.04 2.52
N GLY A 21 16.42 6.60 3.73
CA GLY A 21 15.50 6.28 4.82
C GLY A 21 14.07 6.79 4.61
N GLY A 22 13.09 6.13 5.24
CA GLY A 22 11.68 6.54 5.18
C GLY A 22 10.92 6.11 3.92
N VAL A 23 11.51 5.27 3.06
CA VAL A 23 10.83 4.70 1.89
C VAL A 23 9.94 3.49 2.20
N GLY A 24 9.92 3.02 3.45
CA GLY A 24 9.09 1.87 3.89
C GLY A 24 9.79 0.50 3.84
N LYS A 25 11.12 0.49 3.74
CA LYS A 25 11.97 -0.72 3.70
C LYS A 25 11.65 -1.75 4.80
N THR A 26 11.71 -1.35 6.06
CA THR A 26 11.44 -2.21 7.23
C THR A 26 10.00 -2.72 7.23
N THR A 27 9.04 -1.87 6.85
CA THR A 27 7.64 -2.28 6.73
C THR A 27 7.45 -3.32 5.63
N THR A 28 8.16 -3.20 4.51
CA THR A 28 8.20 -4.21 3.46
C THR A 28 8.79 -5.52 3.97
N ALA A 29 9.95 -5.47 4.64
CA ALA A 29 10.61 -6.65 5.21
C ALA A 29 9.70 -7.39 6.22
N ALA A 30 9.10 -6.66 7.17
CA ALA A 30 8.19 -7.22 8.17
C ALA A 30 6.96 -7.89 7.53
N ASN A 31 6.36 -7.26 6.51
CA ASN A 31 5.18 -7.82 5.83
C ASN A 31 5.51 -9.06 5.00
N LEU A 32 6.65 -9.07 4.28
CA LEU A 32 7.12 -10.26 3.58
C LEU A 32 7.42 -11.41 4.57
N ALA A 33 8.04 -11.09 5.71
CA ALA A 33 8.34 -12.08 6.74
C ALA A 33 7.07 -12.71 7.33
N VAL A 34 6.05 -11.89 7.65
CA VAL A 34 4.73 -12.37 8.08
C VAL A 34 4.08 -13.24 7.00
N PHE A 35 4.17 -12.85 5.73
CA PHE A 35 3.59 -13.64 4.63
C PHE A 35 4.19 -15.05 4.55
N PHE A 36 5.51 -15.17 4.55
CA PHE A 36 6.18 -16.48 4.47
C PHE A 36 5.89 -17.34 5.71
N ALA A 37 5.91 -16.76 6.90
CA ALA A 37 5.59 -17.46 8.14
C ALA A 37 4.14 -17.99 8.18
N ARG A 38 3.17 -17.21 7.66
CA ARG A 38 1.77 -17.64 7.50
C ARG A 38 1.60 -18.80 6.52
N LEU A 39 2.49 -18.92 5.54
CA LEU A 39 2.54 -20.09 4.64
C LEU A 39 3.18 -21.32 5.30
N GLY A 40 3.66 -21.20 6.54
CA GLY A 40 4.29 -22.28 7.29
C GLY A 40 5.80 -22.39 7.09
N LEU A 41 6.44 -21.44 6.42
CA LEU A 41 7.89 -21.43 6.21
C LEU A 41 8.60 -20.89 7.45
N ARG A 42 9.65 -21.58 7.91
CA ARG A 42 10.51 -21.09 9.00
C ARG A 42 11.23 -19.85 8.50
N THR A 43 10.87 -18.69 9.03
CA THR A 43 11.30 -17.41 8.51
C THR A 43 12.16 -16.67 9.53
N ALA A 44 13.35 -16.24 9.12
CA ALA A 44 14.20 -15.34 9.89
C ALA A 44 14.12 -13.93 9.33
N LEU A 45 13.86 -12.94 10.18
CA LEU A 45 14.04 -11.52 9.87
C LEU A 45 15.25 -11.02 10.65
N ILE A 46 16.29 -10.59 9.95
CA ILE A 46 17.50 -10.02 10.52
C ILE A 46 17.42 -8.50 10.37
N ASP A 47 17.39 -7.80 11.49
CA ASP A 47 17.40 -6.33 11.53
C ASP A 47 18.84 -5.83 11.51
N ALA A 48 19.33 -5.45 10.32
CA ALA A 48 20.68 -4.93 10.13
C ALA A 48 20.74 -3.39 10.12
N ASP A 49 19.59 -2.72 10.24
CA ASP A 49 19.49 -1.26 10.20
C ASP A 49 19.47 -0.70 11.63
N PRO A 50 20.55 -0.06 12.11
CA PRO A 50 20.63 0.44 13.48
C PRO A 50 19.65 1.60 13.76
N LEU A 51 19.07 2.19 12.72
CA LEU A 51 18.06 3.24 12.80
C LEU A 51 16.62 2.71 12.59
N SER A 52 16.50 1.47 12.12
CA SER A 52 15.23 0.75 12.01
C SER A 52 14.78 0.26 13.39
N ASP A 53 13.50 -0.08 13.46
CA ASP A 53 12.92 -0.65 14.67
C ASP A 53 11.82 -1.64 14.27
N VAL A 54 12.25 -2.81 13.78
CA VAL A 54 11.36 -3.95 13.51
C VAL A 54 10.53 -4.27 14.76
N ALA A 55 11.14 -4.12 15.95
CA ALA A 55 10.48 -4.30 17.22
C ALA A 55 9.31 -3.32 17.44
N VAL A 56 9.43 -2.07 16.99
CA VAL A 56 8.32 -1.09 17.01
C VAL A 56 7.21 -1.46 16.04
N ILE A 57 7.51 -2.03 14.86
CA ILE A 57 6.48 -2.50 13.92
C ILE A 57 5.64 -3.60 14.56
N PHE A 58 6.30 -4.59 15.18
CA PHE A 58 5.62 -5.70 15.84
C PHE A 58 5.16 -5.40 17.27
N ASP A 59 5.51 -4.23 17.82
CA ASP A 59 5.23 -3.79 19.19
C ASP A 59 5.75 -4.77 20.27
N ILE A 60 6.92 -5.36 20.01
CA ILE A 60 7.52 -6.43 20.81
C ILE A 60 7.72 -5.96 22.27
N PRO A 61 7.24 -6.72 23.28
CA PRO A 61 7.42 -6.37 24.69
C PRO A 61 8.89 -6.30 25.12
N GLU A 62 9.25 -5.29 25.92
CA GLU A 62 10.61 -5.11 26.49
C GLU A 62 11.11 -6.36 27.24
N SER A 63 10.22 -7.10 27.89
CA SER A 63 10.56 -8.34 28.63
C SER A 63 11.13 -9.46 27.75
N LEU A 64 10.87 -9.45 26.43
CA LEU A 64 11.48 -10.44 25.52
C LEU A 64 12.96 -10.12 25.25
N PHE A 65 13.36 -8.85 25.35
CA PHE A 65 14.73 -8.42 25.14
C PHE A 65 15.65 -8.75 26.33
N GLU A 66 15.11 -8.85 27.55
CA GLU A 66 15.87 -9.19 28.77
C GLU A 66 16.60 -10.54 28.66
N THR A 67 16.10 -11.42 27.78
CA THR A 67 16.68 -12.75 27.56
C THR A 67 17.78 -12.77 26.50
N LEU A 68 18.08 -11.64 25.87
CA LEU A 68 19.08 -11.54 24.81
C LEU A 68 20.49 -11.28 25.36
N SER A 69 21.48 -11.39 24.48
CA SER A 69 22.84 -10.92 24.72
C SER A 69 22.93 -9.44 24.43
N ASP A 70 23.52 -8.67 25.35
CA ASP A 70 23.86 -7.27 25.13
C ASP A 70 25.12 -7.08 24.26
N LYS A 71 25.80 -8.18 23.89
CA LYS A 71 27.07 -8.15 23.13
C LYS A 71 26.98 -8.96 21.83
N LEU A 72 27.35 -8.32 20.72
CA LEU A 72 27.56 -8.93 19.41
C LEU A 72 28.99 -9.47 19.26
N ASP A 73 29.38 -10.44 20.08
CA ASP A 73 30.70 -11.08 20.03
C ASP A 73 30.66 -12.57 19.64
N GLY A 74 29.46 -13.14 19.45
CA GLY A 74 29.28 -14.53 19.03
C GLY A 74 29.66 -15.56 20.10
N SER A 75 29.93 -15.13 21.33
CA SER A 75 30.33 -16.03 22.43
C SER A 75 29.19 -16.89 22.97
N LEU A 76 27.93 -16.52 22.67
CA LEU A 76 26.73 -17.19 23.13
C LEU A 76 26.02 -17.92 21.98
N PRO A 77 25.16 -18.93 22.27
CA PRO A 77 24.37 -19.60 21.25
C PRO A 77 23.42 -18.65 20.51
N LEU A 78 23.11 -18.91 19.23
CA LEU A 78 22.20 -18.09 18.40
C LEU A 78 20.86 -17.76 19.09
N LYS A 79 20.35 -18.66 19.93
CA LYS A 79 19.12 -18.45 20.72
C LYS A 79 19.19 -17.22 21.63
N ARG A 80 20.38 -16.84 22.12
CA ARG A 80 20.61 -15.60 22.89
C ARG A 80 20.56 -14.33 22.03
N TYR A 81 20.41 -14.47 20.72
CA TYR A 81 20.27 -13.38 19.76
C TYR A 81 18.93 -13.43 19.03
N THR A 82 17.98 -14.26 19.47
CA THR A 82 16.75 -14.56 18.73
C THR A 82 15.52 -14.29 19.59
N ILE A 83 14.55 -13.55 19.05
CA ILE A 83 13.20 -13.41 19.59
C ILE A 83 12.22 -14.13 18.66
N GLU A 84 11.48 -15.11 19.18
CA GLU A 84 10.30 -15.64 18.48
C GLU A 84 9.20 -14.58 18.51
N ILE A 85 8.88 -13.98 17.35
CA ILE A 85 7.82 -12.97 17.27
C ILE A 85 6.47 -13.67 17.36
N PHE A 86 6.27 -14.67 16.50
CA PHE A 86 5.12 -15.56 16.45
C PHE A 86 5.53 -16.86 15.73
N LYS A 87 4.66 -17.86 15.72
CA LYS A 87 4.93 -19.15 15.08
C LYS A 87 5.53 -19.00 13.66
N ASN A 88 6.69 -19.63 13.44
CA ASN A 88 7.48 -19.62 12.20
C ASN A 88 8.12 -18.27 11.81
N LEU A 89 8.08 -17.24 12.65
CA LEU A 89 8.84 -16.00 12.43
C LEU A 89 9.70 -15.65 13.65
N ASP A 90 11.00 -15.69 13.43
CA ASP A 90 11.99 -15.26 14.40
C ASP A 90 12.65 -13.95 13.96
N LEU A 91 12.83 -13.04 14.91
CA LEU A 91 13.65 -11.84 14.80
C LEU A 91 15.05 -12.16 15.32
N LEU A 92 16.04 -12.06 14.44
CA LEU A 92 17.43 -12.31 14.77
C LEU A 92 18.17 -10.97 14.92
N PHE A 93 19.00 -10.91 15.95
CA PHE A 93 19.83 -9.75 16.29
C PHE A 93 19.03 -8.43 16.38
N PRO A 94 17.96 -8.35 17.20
CA PRO A 94 17.28 -7.07 17.39
C PRO A 94 18.21 -6.12 18.17
N LEU A 95 18.93 -5.27 17.46
CA LEU A 95 20.01 -4.47 18.02
C LEU A 95 19.47 -3.34 18.92
N SER A 96 20.07 -3.16 20.10
CA SER A 96 19.91 -1.92 20.88
C SER A 96 20.78 -0.82 20.26
N LYS A 97 20.19 0.36 20.02
CA LYS A 97 20.66 1.52 19.21
C LYS A 97 21.99 2.18 19.61
N THR A 98 23.06 1.43 19.85
CA THR A 98 24.29 2.00 20.44
C THR A 98 25.58 1.39 19.89
N LYS A 99 25.91 1.63 18.60
CA LYS A 99 27.26 2.01 18.07
C LYS A 99 27.42 1.71 16.56
N ASN A 100 28.15 2.57 15.85
CA ASN A 100 28.48 2.42 14.42
C ASN A 100 29.33 1.19 14.06
N ASP A 101 29.89 0.46 15.04
CA ASP A 101 30.75 -0.73 14.83
C ASP A 101 29.95 -2.05 14.84
N ASP A 102 28.62 -1.97 15.01
CA ASP A 102 27.78 -3.15 15.18
C ASP A 102 27.36 -3.79 13.84
N THR A 103 27.27 -3.04 12.74
CA THR A 103 26.90 -3.59 11.42
C THR A 103 27.93 -4.58 10.90
N LYS A 104 29.23 -4.28 11.04
CA LYS A 104 30.31 -5.16 10.61
C LYS A 104 30.37 -6.44 11.45
N LYS A 105 30.21 -6.31 12.77
CA LYS A 105 30.13 -7.47 13.68
C LYS A 105 28.91 -8.32 13.36
N LEU A 106 27.76 -7.70 13.15
CA LEU A 106 26.55 -8.40 12.73
C LEU A 106 26.79 -9.17 11.43
N PHE A 107 27.43 -8.54 10.44
CA PHE A 107 27.80 -9.21 9.19
C PHE A 107 28.68 -10.42 9.45
N GLU A 108 29.71 -10.33 10.28
CA GLU A 108 30.59 -11.45 10.65
C GLU A 108 29.81 -12.58 11.36
N LEU A 109 28.93 -12.23 12.29
CA LEU A 109 28.08 -13.19 13.00
C LEU A 109 27.16 -13.95 12.04
N VAL A 110 26.54 -13.25 11.10
CA VAL A 110 25.59 -13.84 10.15
C VAL A 110 26.29 -14.60 9.02
N SER A 111 27.38 -14.04 8.47
CA SER A 111 28.08 -14.58 7.30
C SER A 111 29.05 -15.71 7.63
N SER A 112 29.52 -15.77 8.89
CA SER A 112 30.57 -16.69 9.31
C SER A 112 30.18 -17.49 10.55
N VAL A 113 29.94 -16.84 11.70
CA VAL A 113 29.78 -17.54 12.99
C VAL A 113 28.53 -18.42 13.05
N PHE A 114 27.37 -17.89 12.64
CA PHE A 114 26.08 -18.57 12.69
C PHE A 114 25.56 -18.98 11.31
N LYS A 115 26.37 -18.86 10.26
CA LYS A 115 25.96 -19.07 8.86
C LYS A 115 25.22 -20.38 8.65
N ASP A 116 25.81 -21.50 9.06
CA ASP A 116 25.27 -22.83 8.82
C ASP A 116 24.02 -23.06 9.67
N GLN A 117 24.05 -22.65 10.94
CA GLN A 117 22.91 -22.74 11.85
C GLN A 117 21.68 -21.96 11.34
N ILE A 118 21.88 -20.73 10.85
CA ILE A 118 20.80 -19.92 10.26
C ILE A 118 20.26 -20.61 8.99
N ARG A 119 21.14 -21.11 8.12
CA ARG A 119 20.72 -21.77 6.87
C ARG A 119 19.98 -23.10 7.09
N GLU A 120 20.27 -23.81 8.16
CA GLU A 120 19.59 -25.07 8.52
C GLU A 120 18.25 -24.83 9.23
N ASN A 121 18.18 -23.80 10.08
CA ASN A 121 17.01 -23.51 10.90
C ASN A 121 15.87 -22.85 10.14
N TYR A 122 16.17 -22.12 9.05
CA TYR A 122 15.19 -21.31 8.34
C TYR A 122 15.06 -21.71 6.87
N ASP A 123 13.84 -21.62 6.35
CA ASP A 123 13.53 -21.81 4.94
C ASP A 123 13.70 -20.49 4.16
N VAL A 124 13.42 -19.36 4.81
CA VAL A 124 13.53 -18.00 4.24
C VAL A 124 14.26 -17.09 5.22
N ILE A 125 15.23 -16.32 4.72
CA ILE A 125 15.99 -15.33 5.49
C ILE A 125 15.78 -13.97 4.85
N LEU A 126 15.32 -12.99 5.62
CA LEU A 126 15.14 -11.60 5.18
C LEU A 126 16.14 -10.71 5.91
N TYR A 127 16.90 -9.93 5.17
CA TYR A 127 17.80 -8.91 5.72
C TYR A 127 17.18 -7.53 5.53
N ASP A 128 16.76 -6.87 6.62
CA ASP A 128 16.40 -5.44 6.60
C ASP A 128 17.68 -4.60 6.69
N LEU A 129 18.18 -4.13 5.55
CA LEU A 129 19.48 -3.44 5.48
C LEU A 129 19.38 -1.98 5.89
N PRO A 130 20.44 -1.35 6.40
CA PRO A 130 20.45 0.09 6.66
C PRO A 130 20.21 0.92 5.40
N ALA A 131 19.67 2.12 5.59
CA ALA A 131 19.55 3.09 4.52
C ALA A 131 20.89 3.78 4.26
N GLY A 132 21.24 3.95 2.98
CA GLY A 132 22.46 4.66 2.57
C GLY A 132 23.45 3.75 1.85
N MET A 133 24.70 4.19 1.73
CA MET A 133 25.69 3.59 0.83
C MET A 133 27.01 3.28 1.55
N ALA A 134 26.98 3.00 2.86
CA ALA A 134 28.22 2.60 3.53
C ALA A 134 28.64 1.21 3.03
N GLN A 135 29.95 1.00 2.91
CA GLN A 135 30.49 -0.21 2.29
C GLN A 135 30.14 -1.49 3.08
N ASP A 136 30.10 -1.39 4.40
CA ASP A 136 29.70 -2.50 5.28
C ASP A 136 28.24 -2.91 5.04
N ASP A 137 27.36 -1.97 4.72
CA ASP A 137 25.94 -2.20 4.43
C ASP A 137 25.76 -3.00 3.13
N LEU A 138 26.58 -2.68 2.12
CA LEU A 138 26.55 -3.34 0.82
C LEU A 138 26.97 -4.80 0.92
N SER A 139 27.86 -5.15 1.87
CA SER A 139 28.35 -6.51 2.04
C SER A 139 27.24 -7.53 2.29
N PHE A 140 26.14 -7.15 2.97
CA PHE A 140 24.99 -8.02 3.18
C PHE A 140 24.29 -8.43 1.88
N LEU A 141 24.36 -7.63 0.81
CA LEU A 141 23.79 -8.00 -0.49
C LEU A 141 24.44 -9.26 -1.06
N SER A 142 25.70 -9.54 -0.70
CA SER A 142 26.42 -10.76 -1.12
C SER A 142 25.86 -12.04 -0.48
N LEU A 143 25.13 -11.93 0.64
CA LEU A 143 24.50 -13.07 1.33
C LEU A 143 23.13 -13.43 0.77
N ALA A 144 22.54 -12.53 -0.02
CA ALA A 144 21.17 -12.64 -0.51
C ALA A 144 21.09 -13.26 -1.92
N ASP A 145 20.18 -14.20 -2.11
CA ASP A 145 19.83 -14.72 -3.44
C ASP A 145 19.19 -13.60 -4.29
N GLU A 146 18.23 -12.86 -3.72
CA GLU A 146 17.54 -11.75 -4.39
C GLU A 146 17.76 -10.42 -3.66
N LYS A 147 17.93 -9.34 -4.43
CA LYS A 147 18.15 -7.98 -3.92
C LYS A 147 16.95 -7.12 -4.27
N ILE A 148 16.21 -6.67 -3.26
CA ILE A 148 15.01 -5.85 -3.42
C ILE A 148 15.35 -4.40 -3.04
N ILE A 149 15.22 -3.48 -3.99
CA ILE A 149 15.37 -2.04 -3.77
C ILE A 149 13.99 -1.42 -3.57
N VAL A 150 13.74 -0.91 -2.37
CA VAL A 150 12.51 -0.18 -2.02
C VAL A 150 12.69 1.30 -2.36
N THR A 151 11.72 1.87 -3.08
CA THR A 151 11.71 3.30 -3.44
C THR A 151 10.29 3.86 -3.39
N ASN A 152 10.17 5.19 -3.40
CA ASN A 152 8.90 5.93 -3.47
C ASN A 152 8.82 6.71 -4.79
N PRO A 153 7.62 7.12 -5.26
CA PRO A 153 7.44 7.87 -6.50
C PRO A 153 7.81 9.36 -6.35
N ASP A 154 9.04 9.65 -5.90
CA ASP A 154 9.60 10.98 -5.81
C ASP A 154 11.03 11.04 -6.34
N PRO A 155 11.46 12.19 -6.93
CA PRO A 155 12.78 12.33 -7.52
C PRO A 155 13.94 12.01 -6.59
N ILE A 156 13.83 12.41 -5.31
CA ILE A 156 14.91 12.25 -4.33
C ILE A 156 15.11 10.76 -4.02
N SER A 157 14.03 10.00 -3.85
CA SER A 157 14.09 8.55 -3.63
C SER A 157 14.68 7.82 -4.84
N HIS A 158 14.36 8.24 -6.07
CA HIS A 158 14.93 7.66 -7.28
C HIS A 158 16.42 7.97 -7.46
N VAL A 159 16.85 9.20 -7.14
CA VAL A 159 18.27 9.56 -7.18
C VAL A 159 19.05 8.69 -6.20
N ALA A 160 18.56 8.57 -4.96
CA ALA A 160 19.18 7.75 -3.94
C ALA A 160 19.23 6.26 -4.34
N ALA A 161 18.14 5.72 -4.90
CA ALA A 161 18.08 4.34 -5.37
C ALA A 161 19.07 4.08 -6.53
N GLY A 162 19.17 4.99 -7.51
CA GLY A 162 20.12 4.88 -8.62
C GLY A 162 21.57 4.89 -8.14
N SER A 163 21.95 5.87 -7.31
CA SER A 163 23.28 5.93 -6.70
C SER A 163 23.61 4.68 -5.86
N TYR A 164 22.63 4.13 -5.14
CA TYR A 164 22.81 2.91 -4.35
C TYR A 164 23.12 1.71 -5.26
N MET A 165 22.30 1.49 -6.28
CA MET A 165 22.49 0.38 -7.22
C MET A 165 23.79 0.49 -7.98
N LYS A 166 24.20 1.71 -8.38
CA LYS A 166 25.50 1.96 -9.00
C LYS A 166 26.65 1.47 -8.12
N LYS A 167 26.73 1.98 -6.89
CA LYS A 167 27.80 1.61 -5.95
C LYS A 167 27.76 0.12 -5.58
N ALA A 168 26.56 -0.43 -5.36
CA ALA A 168 26.39 -1.85 -5.09
C ALA A 168 26.90 -2.72 -6.25
N SER A 169 26.57 -2.32 -7.49
CA SER A 169 27.01 -3.02 -8.70
C SER A 169 28.52 -2.94 -8.88
N GLU A 170 29.13 -1.78 -8.70
CA GLU A 170 30.58 -1.58 -8.77
C GLU A 170 31.32 -2.36 -7.67
N TYR A 171 30.77 -2.38 -6.45
CA TYR A 171 31.42 -3.01 -5.30
C TYR A 171 31.33 -4.55 -5.33
N LEU A 172 30.21 -5.11 -5.75
CA LEU A 172 29.94 -6.55 -5.68
C LEU A 172 29.90 -7.24 -7.06
N ASN A 173 30.11 -6.50 -8.14
CA ASN A 173 30.13 -7.00 -9.51
C ASN A 173 28.84 -7.77 -9.90
N PHE A 174 27.67 -7.20 -9.59
CA PHE A 174 26.37 -7.71 -10.02
C PHE A 174 25.50 -6.58 -10.58
N SER A 175 24.49 -6.92 -11.38
CA SER A 175 23.63 -5.92 -12.04
C SER A 175 22.14 -6.18 -11.87
N ASP A 176 21.74 -7.33 -11.31
CA ASP A 176 20.34 -7.72 -11.15
C ASP A 176 19.72 -7.15 -9.86
N PHE A 177 18.63 -6.40 -10.00
CA PHE A 177 17.85 -5.89 -8.88
C PHE A 177 16.34 -6.05 -9.10
N LEU A 178 15.63 -6.41 -8.03
CA LEU A 178 14.18 -6.35 -7.96
C LEU A 178 13.75 -5.00 -7.39
N ILE A 179 12.77 -4.36 -8.01
CA ILE A 179 12.31 -3.03 -7.62
C ILE A 179 10.95 -3.11 -6.93
N TRP A 180 10.89 -2.57 -5.72
CA TRP A 180 9.67 -2.40 -4.94
C TRP A 180 9.25 -0.93 -4.92
N HIS A 181 8.21 -0.59 -5.68
CA HIS A 181 7.64 0.74 -5.71
C HIS A 181 6.63 0.90 -4.58
N ASN A 182 7.06 1.48 -3.47
CA ASN A 182 6.20 1.75 -2.33
C ASN A 182 5.45 3.07 -2.47
N LYS A 183 4.30 3.20 -1.82
CA LYS A 183 3.41 4.38 -1.90
C LYS A 183 3.18 4.83 -3.35
N PHE A 184 3.06 3.88 -4.26
CA PHE A 184 2.95 4.10 -5.70
C PHE A 184 1.68 4.88 -6.02
N ARG A 185 1.83 6.05 -6.65
CA ARG A 185 0.74 6.99 -6.95
C ARG A 185 0.57 7.21 -8.45
N GLY A 186 0.53 6.13 -9.24
CA GLY A 186 0.49 6.22 -10.71
C GLY A 186 1.55 7.19 -11.24
N PHE A 187 1.34 7.79 -12.42
CA PHE A 187 2.25 8.82 -12.93
C PHE A 187 1.96 10.17 -12.22
N PRO A 188 2.84 10.68 -11.34
CA PRO A 188 2.54 11.91 -10.60
C PRO A 188 2.68 13.16 -11.49
N ASP A 189 3.57 13.13 -12.49
CA ASP A 189 3.85 14.21 -13.44
C ASP A 189 4.31 13.62 -14.80
N ILE A 190 4.14 14.37 -15.89
CA ILE A 190 4.62 14.05 -17.24
C ILE A 190 6.14 13.87 -17.27
N ASN A 191 6.87 14.66 -16.46
CA ASN A 191 8.33 14.66 -16.45
C ASN A 191 8.93 13.55 -15.58
N PHE A 192 8.10 12.84 -14.80
CA PHE A 192 8.52 11.82 -13.87
C PHE A 192 7.77 10.51 -14.09
N ASN A 193 8.45 9.52 -14.69
CA ASN A 193 7.91 8.17 -14.79
C ASN A 193 8.32 7.38 -13.54
N PRO A 194 7.41 7.06 -12.61
CA PRO A 194 7.75 6.41 -11.35
C PRO A 194 8.32 4.99 -11.53
N THR A 195 8.15 4.37 -12.70
CA THR A 195 8.73 3.05 -12.99
C THR A 195 10.10 3.11 -13.68
N ASP A 196 10.54 4.28 -14.15
CA ASP A 196 11.82 4.47 -14.83
C ASP A 196 12.88 5.05 -13.88
N ILE A 197 13.36 4.22 -12.94
CA ILE A 197 14.31 4.67 -11.91
C ILE A 197 15.61 5.20 -12.56
N ILE A 198 16.17 4.48 -13.53
CA ILE A 198 17.42 4.87 -14.22
C ILE A 198 17.22 6.19 -14.96
N GLY A 199 16.14 6.33 -15.72
CA GLY A 199 15.87 7.57 -16.44
C GLY A 199 15.66 8.77 -15.51
N ASN A 200 15.03 8.57 -14.36
CA ASN A 200 14.90 9.64 -13.37
C ASN A 200 16.20 9.94 -12.64
N TYR A 201 17.02 8.93 -12.33
CA TYR A 201 18.35 9.09 -11.76
C TYR A 201 19.23 9.94 -12.69
N ASN A 202 19.38 9.53 -13.96
CA ASN A 202 20.23 10.20 -14.94
C ASN A 202 19.82 11.66 -15.19
N LYS A 203 18.52 12.00 -15.09
CA LYS A 203 18.06 13.39 -15.22
C LYS A 203 18.57 14.33 -14.11
N ASN A 204 19.03 13.79 -12.99
CA ASN A 204 19.34 14.53 -11.78
C ASN A 204 20.81 14.37 -11.32
N VAL A 205 21.67 13.74 -12.15
CA VAL A 205 23.10 13.57 -11.86
C VAL A 205 23.97 14.04 -13.03
N PRO A 206 25.25 14.40 -12.78
CA PRO A 206 26.22 14.71 -13.84
C PRO A 206 26.43 13.56 -14.84
N GLU A 207 26.92 13.86 -16.05
CA GLU A 207 27.13 12.86 -17.11
C GLU A 207 28.06 11.72 -16.68
N GLU A 208 29.12 12.03 -15.93
CA GLU A 208 30.06 11.07 -15.36
C GLU A 208 29.41 10.11 -14.33
N GLU A 209 28.28 10.49 -13.76
CA GLU A 209 27.55 9.68 -12.79
C GLU A 209 26.47 8.81 -13.42
N MET A 210 26.05 9.10 -14.65
CA MET A 210 24.92 8.44 -15.30
C MET A 210 25.10 6.93 -15.43
N LEU A 211 23.99 6.20 -15.27
CA LEU A 211 23.89 4.77 -15.50
C LEU A 211 23.38 4.50 -16.91
N SER A 212 24.06 3.64 -17.68
CA SER A 212 23.49 3.18 -18.95
C SER A 212 22.31 2.24 -18.67
N LYS A 213 21.31 2.20 -19.57
CA LYS A 213 20.19 1.26 -19.42
C LYS A 213 20.62 -0.21 -19.48
N GLU A 214 21.77 -0.50 -20.07
CA GLU A 214 22.34 -1.85 -20.11
C GLU A 214 23.17 -2.20 -18.87
N SER A 215 23.58 -1.21 -18.05
CA SER A 215 24.45 -1.46 -16.88
C SER A 215 23.75 -2.21 -15.75
N LEU A 216 22.44 -2.04 -15.62
CA LEU A 216 21.63 -2.64 -14.55
C LEU A 216 20.40 -3.35 -15.13
N ASN A 217 20.13 -4.56 -14.66
CA ASN A 217 18.95 -5.33 -14.99
C ASN A 217 17.89 -5.17 -13.89
N LEU A 218 16.96 -4.23 -14.11
CA LEU A 218 15.91 -3.92 -13.14
C LEU A 218 14.60 -4.64 -13.48
N LYS A 219 14.04 -5.38 -12.52
CA LYS A 219 12.73 -6.01 -12.65
C LYS A 219 11.75 -5.42 -11.62
N ASN A 220 10.64 -4.86 -12.10
CA ASN A 220 9.59 -4.36 -11.21
C ASN A 220 8.89 -5.53 -10.51
N LEU A 221 9.11 -5.66 -9.20
CA LEU A 221 8.54 -6.72 -8.37
C LEU A 221 7.16 -6.34 -7.82
N ALA A 222 7.01 -5.09 -7.35
CA ALA A 222 5.77 -4.63 -6.71
C ALA A 222 5.46 -3.17 -7.04
N LEU A 223 4.15 -2.88 -7.19
CA LEU A 223 3.59 -1.53 -7.27
C LEU A 223 2.58 -1.38 -6.11
N VAL A 224 3.06 -0.98 -4.94
CA VAL A 224 2.26 -0.93 -3.72
C VAL A 224 1.66 0.47 -3.56
N PRO A 225 0.33 0.65 -3.66
CA PRO A 225 -0.30 1.94 -3.44
C PRO A 225 -0.14 2.42 -1.99
N ASP A 226 -0.31 3.72 -1.78
CA ASP A 226 -0.38 4.28 -0.43
C ASP A 226 -1.63 3.75 0.30
N ASP A 227 -1.50 3.40 1.57
CA ASP A 227 -2.56 2.76 2.34
C ASP A 227 -2.53 3.23 3.80
N SER A 228 -3.63 3.82 4.27
CA SER A 228 -3.77 4.35 5.63
C SER A 228 -3.65 3.27 6.71
N SER A 229 -3.93 2.00 6.39
CA SER A 229 -3.76 0.89 7.33
C SER A 229 -2.31 0.61 7.69
N MET A 230 -1.35 1.10 6.88
CA MET A 230 0.09 1.03 7.13
C MET A 230 0.63 2.13 8.06
N ASP A 231 -0.20 3.09 8.44
CA ASP A 231 0.24 4.19 9.30
C ASP A 231 0.38 3.72 10.76
N LEU A 232 1.64 3.45 11.13
CA LEU A 232 2.06 2.99 12.46
C LEU A 232 1.99 4.09 13.53
N LEU A 233 1.76 5.37 13.16
CA LEU A 233 1.66 6.47 14.12
C LEU A 233 0.37 6.40 14.96
N ASN A 234 -0.62 5.62 14.53
CA ASN A 234 -1.93 5.58 15.14
C ASN A 234 -2.06 4.37 16.09
N GLY A 235 -2.20 4.65 17.38
CA GLY A 235 -2.28 3.63 18.42
C GLY A 235 -3.61 2.86 18.44
N ASP A 236 -4.72 3.50 18.08
CA ASP A 236 -6.07 2.90 18.08
C ASP A 236 -6.70 2.90 16.67
N PRO A 237 -7.67 1.99 16.39
CA PRO A 237 -8.38 1.98 15.12
C PRO A 237 -9.00 3.32 14.73
N LEU A 238 -8.59 3.87 13.58
CA LEU A 238 -9.15 5.12 13.04
C LEU A 238 -10.34 4.84 12.13
N ILE A 239 -11.42 4.34 12.72
CA ILE A 239 -12.63 3.90 12.01
C ILE A 239 -13.19 5.00 11.10
N MET A 240 -13.31 6.22 11.63
CA MET A 240 -13.85 7.36 10.88
C MET A 240 -12.94 7.78 9.73
N LEU A 241 -11.63 7.83 9.96
CA LEU A 241 -10.66 8.15 8.92
C LEU A 241 -10.70 7.11 7.80
N GLN A 242 -10.78 5.83 8.15
CA GLN A 242 -10.90 4.74 7.19
C GLN A 242 -12.17 4.84 6.34
N LEU A 243 -13.31 5.16 6.96
CA LEU A 243 -14.57 5.37 6.24
C LEU A 243 -14.49 6.55 5.27
N LEU A 244 -13.81 7.63 5.66
CA LEU A 244 -13.58 8.79 4.78
C LEU A 244 -12.68 8.45 3.60
N HIS A 245 -11.57 7.73 3.81
CA HIS A 245 -10.73 7.26 2.69
C HIS A 245 -11.49 6.30 1.76
N ASN A 246 -12.26 5.35 2.31
CA ASN A 246 -13.09 4.46 1.50
C ASN A 246 -14.12 5.25 0.66
N MET A 247 -14.65 6.36 1.19
CA MET A 247 -15.49 7.27 0.41
C MET A 247 -14.71 8.02 -0.67
N GLU A 248 -13.48 8.47 -0.38
CA GLU A 248 -12.61 9.11 -1.37
C GLU A 248 -12.35 8.19 -2.57
N ASP A 249 -11.99 6.93 -2.32
CA ASP A 249 -11.75 5.91 -3.35
C ASP A 249 -13.02 5.68 -4.20
N LEU A 250 -14.19 5.55 -3.56
CA LEU A 250 -15.46 5.36 -4.25
C LEU A 250 -15.84 6.59 -5.10
N LEU A 251 -15.56 7.81 -4.62
CA LEU A 251 -15.77 9.04 -5.38
C LEU A 251 -14.81 9.15 -6.57
N GLU A 252 -13.56 8.70 -6.43
CA GLU A 252 -12.62 8.61 -7.54
C GLU A 252 -13.09 7.59 -8.59
N MET A 253 -13.60 6.44 -8.16
CA MET A 253 -14.22 5.44 -9.08
C MET A 253 -15.42 6.03 -9.82
N ILE A 254 -16.32 6.73 -9.13
CA ILE A 254 -17.46 7.41 -9.75
C ILE A 254 -16.96 8.49 -10.72
N HIS A 255 -16.00 9.32 -10.31
CA HIS A 255 -15.44 10.36 -11.16
C HIS A 255 -14.82 9.79 -12.43
N ASN A 256 -14.05 8.70 -12.31
CA ASN A 256 -13.40 7.99 -13.40
C ASN A 256 -14.39 7.45 -14.45
N GLU A 257 -15.55 6.98 -14.01
CA GLU A 257 -16.67 6.57 -14.88
C GLU A 257 -17.29 7.78 -15.59
N LEU A 258 -17.48 8.91 -14.89
CA LEU A 258 -18.07 10.14 -15.44
C LEU A 258 -17.20 10.87 -16.46
N ILE A 259 -15.90 10.57 -16.49
CA ILE A 259 -14.93 11.12 -17.46
C ILE A 259 -14.53 10.09 -18.53
N ASP A 260 -15.28 9.01 -18.69
CA ASP A 260 -14.98 8.05 -19.75
C ASP A 260 -15.28 8.68 -21.13
N PRO A 261 -14.29 8.79 -22.05
CA PRO A 261 -14.46 9.46 -23.33
C PRO A 261 -15.21 8.61 -24.38
N VAL A 262 -16.23 7.86 -23.97
CA VAL A 262 -17.04 6.98 -24.84
C VAL A 262 -17.62 7.74 -26.03
N THR A 263 -18.00 9.01 -25.85
CA THR A 263 -18.61 9.84 -26.90
C THR A 263 -17.65 10.13 -28.06
N ILE A 264 -16.34 10.19 -27.80
CA ILE A 264 -15.32 10.51 -28.81
C ILE A 264 -14.48 9.31 -29.22
N GLN A 265 -14.79 8.11 -28.70
CA GLN A 265 -13.94 6.92 -28.85
C GLN A 265 -13.68 6.49 -30.30
N LYS A 266 -14.59 6.82 -31.22
CA LYS A 266 -14.46 6.47 -32.65
C LYS A 266 -13.44 7.34 -33.39
N LEU A 267 -13.13 8.52 -32.87
CA LEU A 267 -12.29 9.52 -33.54
C LEU A 267 -10.83 9.52 -33.06
N PHE A 268 -10.52 8.81 -31.98
CA PHE A 268 -9.22 8.84 -31.34
C PHE A 268 -8.68 7.44 -31.09
N SER A 269 -7.34 7.30 -31.11
CA SER A 269 -6.69 6.05 -30.72
C SER A 269 -6.95 5.75 -29.23
N LYS A 270 -6.93 4.46 -28.86
CA LYS A 270 -7.02 4.05 -27.44
C LYS A 270 -5.97 4.75 -26.57
N LYS A 271 -4.74 4.91 -27.07
CA LYS A 271 -3.66 5.62 -26.37
C LYS A 271 -4.04 7.07 -26.10
N THR A 272 -4.56 7.78 -27.11
CA THR A 272 -4.97 9.19 -26.97
C THR A 272 -6.14 9.34 -25.99
N LEU A 273 -7.14 8.47 -26.07
CA LEU A 273 -8.28 8.47 -25.15
C LEU A 273 -7.83 8.25 -23.69
N SER A 274 -6.90 7.32 -23.45
CA SER A 274 -6.32 7.12 -22.13
C SER A 274 -5.58 8.36 -21.62
N LEU A 275 -4.84 9.06 -22.49
CA LEU A 275 -4.16 10.31 -22.13
C LEU A 275 -5.15 11.43 -21.78
N VAL A 276 -6.23 11.59 -22.55
CA VAL A 276 -7.30 12.56 -22.26
C VAL A 276 -7.97 12.24 -20.93
N LYS A 277 -8.32 10.98 -20.69
CA LYS A 277 -8.92 10.52 -19.43
C LYS A 277 -8.00 10.79 -18.25
N PHE A 278 -6.71 10.45 -18.39
CA PHE A 278 -5.69 10.69 -17.38
C PHE A 278 -5.50 12.19 -17.08
N TYR A 279 -5.52 13.05 -18.10
CA TYR A 279 -5.45 14.49 -17.90
C TYR A 279 -6.55 14.98 -16.96
N PHE A 280 -7.79 14.51 -17.13
CA PHE A 280 -8.92 14.91 -16.28
C PHE A 280 -8.90 14.35 -14.87
N LEU A 281 -8.26 13.20 -14.65
CA LEU A 281 -8.02 12.68 -13.29
C LEU A 281 -7.05 13.59 -12.53
N LYS A 282 -6.02 14.12 -13.19
CA LYS A 282 -5.03 15.03 -12.59
C LYS A 282 -5.51 16.48 -12.52
N ASN A 283 -6.29 16.92 -13.51
CA ASN A 283 -6.79 18.28 -13.65
C ASN A 283 -8.34 18.26 -13.68
N PRO A 284 -9.00 18.02 -12.54
CA PRO A 284 -10.44 17.85 -12.49
C PRO A 284 -11.22 19.14 -12.79
N SER A 285 -10.65 20.31 -12.54
CA SER A 285 -11.32 21.60 -12.73
C SER A 285 -11.36 22.03 -14.19
N ILE A 286 -12.52 22.47 -14.67
CA ILE A 286 -12.71 22.99 -16.04
C ILE A 286 -13.23 24.43 -15.96
N THR A 287 -12.32 25.40 -15.97
CA THR A 287 -12.68 26.83 -15.94
C THR A 287 -13.13 27.30 -17.33
N ASN A 288 -12.30 27.03 -18.35
CA ASN A 288 -12.53 27.43 -19.75
C ASN A 288 -12.24 26.25 -20.70
N VAL A 289 -13.16 25.98 -21.62
CA VAL A 289 -13.07 24.85 -22.56
C VAL A 289 -11.87 24.98 -23.51
N ASN A 290 -11.59 26.19 -23.99
CA ASN A 290 -10.49 26.43 -24.94
C ASN A 290 -9.13 26.30 -24.27
N ASP A 291 -9.00 26.79 -23.04
CA ASP A 291 -7.77 26.66 -22.27
C ASP A 291 -7.51 25.19 -21.90
N THR A 292 -8.56 24.48 -21.46
CA THR A 292 -8.47 23.04 -21.18
C THR A 292 -8.05 22.24 -22.41
N LEU A 293 -8.64 22.53 -23.58
CA LEU A 293 -8.23 21.88 -24.82
C LEU A 293 -6.75 22.15 -25.13
N THR A 294 -6.32 23.40 -25.05
CA THR A 294 -4.91 23.79 -25.31
C THR A 294 -3.95 23.05 -24.37
N ASN A 295 -4.34 22.90 -23.11
CA ASN A 295 -3.56 22.16 -22.12
C ASN A 295 -3.52 20.65 -22.42
N ILE A 296 -4.64 20.05 -22.84
CA ILE A 296 -4.70 18.64 -23.27
C ILE A 296 -3.79 18.41 -24.48
N MET A 297 -3.80 19.33 -25.44
CA MET A 297 -2.94 19.22 -26.63
C MET A 297 -1.46 19.32 -26.28
N SER A 298 -1.12 20.26 -25.41
CA SER A 298 0.24 20.39 -24.88
C SER A 298 0.66 19.12 -24.12
N TYR A 299 -0.24 18.57 -23.29
CA TYR A 299 -0.02 17.33 -22.54
C TYR A 299 0.26 16.14 -23.46
N ILE A 300 -0.56 15.93 -24.50
CA ILE A 300 -0.38 14.84 -25.47
C ILE A 300 0.90 15.01 -26.27
N ALA A 301 1.24 16.24 -26.66
CA ALA A 301 2.44 16.54 -27.42
C ALA A 301 3.72 16.20 -26.67
N VAL A 302 3.83 16.64 -25.41
CA VAL A 302 5.01 16.37 -24.57
C VAL A 302 5.21 14.86 -24.40
N ILE A 303 4.13 14.12 -24.12
CA ILE A 303 4.19 12.66 -23.97
C ILE A 303 4.52 11.95 -25.30
N SER A 304 4.21 12.57 -26.42
CA SER A 304 4.52 12.06 -27.76
C SER A 304 5.90 12.50 -28.26
N GLY A 305 6.70 13.21 -27.45
CA GLY A 305 8.04 13.67 -27.81
C GLY A 305 8.07 14.89 -28.73
N ILE A 306 6.97 15.63 -28.83
CA ILE A 306 6.85 16.84 -29.66
C ILE A 306 7.16 18.07 -28.80
N SER A 307 8.09 18.91 -29.24
CA SER A 307 8.45 20.16 -28.53
C SER A 307 7.23 21.11 -28.44
N PRO A 308 6.95 21.71 -27.27
CA PRO A 308 5.87 22.70 -27.10
C PRO A 308 5.97 23.90 -28.05
N GLU A 309 7.17 24.26 -28.49
CA GLU A 309 7.41 25.39 -29.41
C GLU A 309 6.83 25.12 -30.80
N LYS A 310 6.92 23.86 -31.28
CA LYS A 310 6.34 23.43 -32.57
C LYS A 310 4.81 23.43 -32.60
N LEU A 311 4.16 23.33 -31.43
CA LEU A 311 2.72 23.53 -31.32
C LEU A 311 2.34 25.00 -31.39
N ARG A 312 3.10 25.87 -30.70
CA ARG A 312 2.80 27.31 -30.64
C ARG A 312 3.00 27.99 -31.99
N SER A 313 3.94 27.50 -32.80
CA SER A 313 4.18 27.96 -34.17
C SER A 313 3.12 27.47 -35.18
N LYS A 314 2.17 26.61 -34.79
CA LYS A 314 1.20 25.92 -35.67
C LYS A 314 1.84 25.09 -36.79
N GLU A 315 3.11 24.69 -36.65
CA GLU A 315 3.80 23.85 -37.64
C GLU A 315 3.25 22.41 -37.67
N ILE A 316 2.60 21.95 -36.59
CA ILE A 316 2.02 20.62 -36.48
C ILE A 316 0.56 20.73 -36.04
N GLU A 317 -0.37 20.33 -36.90
CA GLU A 317 -1.77 20.09 -36.53
C GLU A 317 -1.90 18.70 -35.90
N LEU A 318 -2.12 18.66 -34.59
CA LEU A 318 -2.29 17.41 -33.84
C LEU A 318 -3.68 16.80 -33.97
N LEU A 319 -4.69 17.61 -34.29
CA LEU A 319 -6.09 17.18 -34.44
C LEU A 319 -6.63 17.65 -35.79
N SER A 320 -7.42 16.79 -36.43
CA SER A 320 -8.33 17.21 -37.49
C SER A 320 -9.41 18.15 -36.94
N ARG A 321 -10.04 18.95 -37.81
CA ARG A 321 -11.17 19.84 -37.44
C ARG A 321 -12.33 19.09 -36.77
N GLU A 322 -12.60 17.87 -37.21
CA GLU A 322 -13.64 17.01 -36.62
C GLU A 322 -13.26 16.59 -35.19
N GLN A 323 -12.01 16.14 -34.98
CA GLN A 323 -11.50 15.77 -33.67
C GLN A 323 -11.49 16.96 -32.69
N ASP A 324 -11.06 18.14 -33.13
CA ASP A 324 -11.09 19.37 -32.32
C ASP A 324 -12.52 19.70 -31.86
N THR A 325 -13.48 19.66 -32.80
CA THR A 325 -14.89 19.96 -32.53
C THR A 325 -15.50 18.98 -31.53
N GLU A 326 -15.31 17.67 -31.73
CA GLU A 326 -15.87 16.65 -30.84
C GLU A 326 -15.19 16.65 -29.46
N LEU A 327 -13.89 16.92 -29.39
CA LEU A 327 -13.19 17.05 -28.12
C LEU A 327 -13.70 18.27 -27.34
N ARG A 328 -13.98 19.42 -27.99
CA ARG A 328 -14.62 20.57 -27.33
C ARG A 328 -16.01 20.25 -26.81
N LYS A 329 -16.84 19.52 -27.58
CA LYS A 329 -18.16 19.07 -27.14
C LYS A 329 -18.04 18.16 -25.91
N TYR A 330 -17.09 17.23 -25.93
CA TYR A 330 -16.79 16.37 -24.79
C TYR A 330 -16.40 17.17 -23.55
N ILE A 331 -15.42 18.07 -23.65
CA ILE A 331 -14.98 18.95 -22.54
C ILE A 331 -16.17 19.78 -22.00
N THR A 332 -17.00 20.31 -22.89
CA THR A 332 -18.20 21.07 -22.52
C THR A 332 -19.21 20.20 -21.77
N SER A 333 -19.42 18.96 -22.21
CA SER A 333 -20.29 18.01 -21.53
C SER A 333 -19.78 17.69 -20.12
N LEU A 334 -18.46 17.51 -19.94
CA LEU A 334 -17.86 17.32 -18.62
C LEU A 334 -18.02 18.54 -17.71
N LYS A 335 -17.82 19.76 -18.25
CA LYS A 335 -17.99 21.01 -17.51
C LYS A 335 -19.42 21.17 -16.98
N ASN A 336 -20.41 20.79 -17.80
CA ASN A 336 -21.82 20.96 -17.49
C ASN A 336 -22.44 19.76 -16.76
N ASN A 337 -21.67 18.69 -16.53
CA ASN A 337 -22.13 17.50 -15.83
C ASN A 337 -22.32 17.80 -14.32
N LYS A 338 -23.59 17.92 -13.90
CA LYS A 338 -23.98 18.22 -12.51
C LYS A 338 -23.45 17.19 -11.52
N LEU A 339 -23.55 15.91 -11.87
CA LEU A 339 -23.10 14.80 -11.05
C LEU A 339 -21.57 14.87 -10.82
N ARG A 340 -20.81 15.14 -11.89
CA ARG A 340 -19.36 15.34 -11.80
C ARG A 340 -19.01 16.54 -10.91
N SER A 341 -19.67 17.68 -11.11
CA SER A 341 -19.44 18.88 -10.29
C SER A 341 -19.65 18.61 -8.80
N GLN A 342 -20.68 17.83 -8.48
CA GLN A 342 -20.98 17.43 -7.11
C GLN A 342 -19.94 16.46 -6.53
N VAL A 343 -19.50 15.46 -7.30
CA VAL A 343 -18.41 14.55 -6.89
C VAL A 343 -17.14 15.34 -6.53
N LEU A 344 -16.74 16.29 -7.38
CA LEU A 344 -15.56 17.14 -7.13
C LEU A 344 -15.73 18.02 -5.88
N LYS A 345 -16.93 18.53 -5.64
CA LYS A 345 -17.25 19.31 -4.43
C LYS A 345 -17.13 18.46 -3.17
N ILE A 346 -17.64 17.22 -3.21
CA ILE A 346 -17.55 16.27 -2.09
C ILE A 346 -16.10 15.88 -1.83
N GLN A 347 -15.32 15.55 -2.86
CA GLN A 347 -13.89 15.24 -2.73
C GLN A 347 -13.13 16.37 -2.02
N ARG A 348 -13.43 17.64 -2.33
CA ARG A 348 -12.82 18.78 -1.64
C ARG A 348 -13.22 18.85 -0.15
N LEU A 349 -14.51 18.68 0.17
CA LEU A 349 -15.00 18.68 1.56
C LEU A 349 -14.41 17.51 2.36
N LEU A 350 -14.28 16.36 1.72
CA LEU A 350 -13.75 15.14 2.31
C LEU A 350 -12.25 15.29 2.60
N LYS A 351 -11.46 15.85 1.68
CA LYS A 351 -10.05 16.21 1.94
C LYS A 351 -9.89 17.17 3.12
N GLN A 352 -10.79 18.15 3.26
CA GLN A 352 -10.79 19.05 4.42
C GLN A 352 -11.09 18.30 5.72
N LYS A 353 -12.06 17.37 5.70
CA LYS A 353 -12.44 16.56 6.86
C LYS A 353 -11.34 15.57 7.27
N ILE A 354 -10.67 14.95 6.31
CA ILE A 354 -9.53 14.06 6.54
C ILE A 354 -8.39 14.88 7.16
N ALA A 355 -8.03 16.01 6.55
CA ALA A 355 -6.96 16.86 7.05
C ALA A 355 -7.22 17.36 8.49
N SER A 356 -8.47 17.67 8.85
CA SER A 356 -8.81 18.05 10.23
C SER A 356 -8.66 16.89 11.22
N LEU A 357 -8.96 15.66 10.81
CA LEU A 357 -8.80 14.49 11.67
C LEU A 357 -7.32 14.08 11.81
N ASP A 358 -6.54 14.19 10.74
CA ASP A 358 -5.08 13.96 10.76
C ASP A 358 -4.32 15.00 11.59
N SER A 359 -4.85 16.22 11.66
CA SER A 359 -4.26 17.30 12.45
C SER A 359 -4.58 17.15 13.94
N ASP A 360 -5.74 16.59 14.29
CA ASP A 360 -6.14 16.28 15.67
C ASP A 360 -5.39 15.06 16.24
N THR A 361 -4.99 14.09 15.39
CA THR A 361 -4.18 12.94 15.81
C THR A 361 -2.71 13.28 16.02
N ARG A 362 -2.21 14.36 15.39
CA ARG A 362 -0.85 14.88 15.60
C ARG A 362 -0.89 15.97 16.69
N LEU A 363 -0.31 15.67 17.85
CA LEU A 363 -0.25 16.46 19.11
C LEU A 363 0.06 17.98 19.01
N PHE A 364 0.29 18.56 17.83
CA PHE A 364 0.58 19.97 17.61
C PHE A 364 -0.13 20.52 16.37
N SER A 365 -1.44 20.76 16.46
CA SER A 365 -2.06 21.80 15.63
C SER A 365 -3.30 22.38 16.30
N VAL A 366 -3.30 23.69 16.47
CA VAL A 366 -4.48 24.47 16.84
C VAL A 366 -4.95 25.14 15.57
N SER A 367 -5.99 24.61 14.93
CA SER A 367 -6.77 25.41 13.99
C SER A 367 -8.25 25.08 14.12
N ALA A 368 -9.01 26.07 14.60
CA ALA A 368 -10.47 26.04 14.58
C ALA A 368 -10.94 26.21 13.13
N SER A 369 -10.87 25.14 12.35
CA SER A 369 -11.56 25.07 11.06
C SER A 369 -13.02 24.69 11.29
N VAL A 370 -13.94 25.32 10.56
CA VAL A 370 -15.36 24.96 10.59
C VAL A 370 -15.49 23.51 10.13
N ASP A 371 -16.03 22.63 10.99
CA ASP A 371 -16.22 21.22 10.65
C ASP A 371 -17.06 21.08 9.37
N PRO A 372 -16.48 20.59 8.26
CA PRO A 372 -17.21 20.45 6.99
C PRO A 372 -18.27 19.34 7.05
N GLY A 373 -18.37 18.58 8.14
CA GLY A 373 -19.23 17.40 8.30
C GLY A 373 -20.69 17.62 7.89
N LYS A 374 -21.35 18.70 8.32
CA LYS A 374 -22.75 18.96 7.91
C LYS A 374 -22.89 19.21 6.40
N ALA A 375 -21.94 19.93 5.81
CA ALA A 375 -21.92 20.16 4.37
C ALA A 375 -21.62 18.87 3.62
N LEU A 376 -20.68 18.06 4.11
CA LEU A 376 -20.34 16.76 3.54
C LEU A 376 -21.54 15.81 3.54
N ASP A 377 -22.23 15.67 4.67
CA ASP A 377 -23.42 14.82 4.81
C ASP A 377 -24.52 15.22 3.81
N ARG A 378 -24.78 16.53 3.67
CA ARG A 378 -25.75 17.06 2.72
C ARG A 378 -25.37 16.72 1.28
N GLU A 379 -24.13 16.99 0.88
CA GLU A 379 -23.69 16.76 -0.50
C GLU A 379 -23.62 15.27 -0.84
N LEU A 380 -23.20 14.41 0.09
CA LEU A 380 -23.25 12.95 -0.08
C LEU A 380 -24.68 12.45 -0.25
N SER A 381 -25.63 12.93 0.56
CA SER A 381 -27.04 12.56 0.45
C SER A 381 -27.61 12.94 -0.92
N LEU A 382 -27.33 14.16 -1.39
CA LEU A 382 -27.73 14.61 -2.72
C LEU A 382 -27.08 13.74 -3.83
N LEU A 383 -25.85 13.25 -3.63
CA LEU A 383 -25.13 12.47 -4.62
C LEU A 383 -25.77 11.08 -4.74
N LEU A 384 -26.13 10.47 -3.62
CA LEU A 384 -26.84 9.19 -3.60
C LEU A 384 -28.16 9.27 -4.37
N VAL A 385 -28.95 10.33 -4.17
CA VAL A 385 -30.20 10.54 -4.90
C VAL A 385 -29.97 10.69 -6.42
N GLN A 386 -29.00 11.51 -6.84
CA GLN A 386 -28.71 11.71 -8.27
C GLN A 386 -28.12 10.46 -8.95
N THR A 387 -27.27 9.71 -8.22
CA THR A 387 -26.72 8.46 -8.74
C THR A 387 -27.79 7.39 -8.85
N ASP A 388 -28.76 7.34 -7.92
CA ASP A 388 -29.88 6.40 -7.97
C ASP A 388 -30.73 6.56 -9.24
N SER A 389 -31.08 7.79 -9.60
CA SER A 389 -31.82 8.05 -10.84
C SER A 389 -31.02 7.68 -12.10
N THR A 390 -29.69 7.68 -12.04
CA THR A 390 -28.81 7.41 -13.19
C THR A 390 -28.39 5.94 -13.28
N ALA A 391 -28.43 5.22 -12.16
CA ALA A 391 -27.93 3.85 -12.01
C ALA A 391 -28.75 2.79 -12.75
N GLU A 392 -29.99 3.10 -13.17
CA GLU A 392 -30.85 2.19 -13.92
C GLU A 392 -30.18 1.68 -15.21
N HIS A 393 -29.35 2.52 -15.85
CA HIS A 393 -28.74 2.22 -17.15
C HIS A 393 -27.21 2.06 -17.12
N ASN A 394 -26.57 2.25 -15.96
CA ASN A 394 -25.12 2.10 -15.81
C ASN A 394 -24.78 1.17 -14.62
N LYS A 395 -24.35 -0.06 -14.93
CA LYS A 395 -23.99 -1.07 -13.92
C LYS A 395 -22.79 -0.65 -13.06
N THR A 396 -21.76 -0.06 -13.65
CA THR A 396 -20.56 0.38 -12.92
C THR A 396 -20.92 1.45 -11.90
N LEU A 397 -21.71 2.44 -12.31
CA LEU A 397 -22.22 3.50 -11.45
C LEU A 397 -23.14 2.96 -10.35
N LYS A 398 -23.99 1.96 -10.67
CA LYS A 398 -24.84 1.27 -9.69
C LYS A 398 -24.02 0.62 -8.58
N TYR A 399 -22.94 -0.10 -8.92
CA TYR A 399 -22.11 -0.76 -7.91
C TYR A 399 -21.34 0.25 -7.05
N SER A 400 -20.70 1.25 -7.65
CA SER A 400 -19.95 2.25 -6.89
C SER A 400 -20.85 3.11 -6.00
N ALA A 401 -22.05 3.49 -6.47
CA ALA A 401 -23.04 4.20 -5.68
C ALA A 401 -23.64 3.33 -4.56
N GLY A 402 -23.89 2.04 -4.80
CA GLY A 402 -24.36 1.11 -3.76
C GLY A 402 -23.33 0.88 -2.65
N LEU A 403 -22.04 0.79 -3.01
CA LEU A 403 -20.94 0.78 -2.05
C LEU A 403 -20.83 2.12 -1.30
N LEU A 404 -21.05 3.25 -1.98
CA LEU A 404 -21.06 4.56 -1.34
C LEU A 404 -22.20 4.69 -0.33
N LEU A 405 -23.40 4.18 -0.65
CA LEU A 405 -24.53 4.12 0.28
C LEU A 405 -24.17 3.30 1.53
N PHE A 406 -23.54 2.14 1.35
CA PHE A 406 -23.06 1.31 2.45
C PHE A 406 -22.05 2.07 3.32
N THR A 407 -21.00 2.63 2.72
CA THR A 407 -19.96 3.39 3.44
C THR A 407 -20.53 4.62 4.14
N PHE A 408 -21.47 5.35 3.51
CA PHE A 408 -22.17 6.48 4.12
C PHE A 408 -23.01 6.06 5.32
N SER A 409 -23.73 4.95 5.21
CA SER A 409 -24.51 4.38 6.31
C SER A 409 -23.60 4.03 7.49
N MET A 410 -22.45 3.41 7.21
CA MET A 410 -21.43 3.09 8.22
C MET A 410 -20.89 4.36 8.88
N TYR A 411 -20.53 5.36 8.09
CA TYR A 411 -20.06 6.66 8.59
C TYR A 411 -21.09 7.32 9.52
N LYS A 412 -22.38 7.25 9.21
CA LYS A 412 -23.44 7.74 10.11
C LYS A 412 -23.56 6.90 11.38
N LEU A 413 -23.43 5.57 11.28
CA LEU A 413 -23.55 4.65 12.42
C LEU A 413 -22.39 4.81 13.41
N PHE A 414 -21.15 4.91 12.92
CA PHE A 414 -19.93 4.98 13.72
C PHE A 414 -19.65 6.38 14.30
N GLN A 415 -20.50 7.37 14.04
CA GLN A 415 -20.55 8.61 14.84
C GLN A 415 -21.00 8.34 16.29
N SER A 416 -21.66 7.21 16.57
CA SER A 416 -22.04 6.83 17.93
C SER A 416 -20.86 6.20 18.68
N GLU A 417 -20.48 6.79 19.81
CA GLU A 417 -19.45 6.23 20.71
C GLU A 417 -19.80 4.81 21.16
N LYS A 418 -21.08 4.50 21.37
CA LYS A 418 -21.54 3.16 21.76
C LYS A 418 -21.30 2.11 20.68
N VAL A 419 -21.38 2.48 19.40
CA VAL A 419 -21.09 1.55 18.29
C VAL A 419 -19.59 1.44 18.09
N THR A 420 -18.88 2.57 18.13
CA THR A 420 -17.41 2.61 18.05
C THR A 420 -16.76 1.79 19.17
N SER A 421 -17.32 1.82 20.38
CA SER A 421 -16.82 1.04 21.52
C SER A 421 -16.94 -0.48 21.35
N LEU A 422 -17.81 -0.97 20.46
CA LEU A 422 -17.86 -2.39 20.11
C LEU A 422 -16.60 -2.83 19.37
N ILE A 423 -16.08 -1.99 18.46
CA ILE A 423 -14.83 -2.26 17.75
C ILE A 423 -13.64 -2.05 18.68
N THR A 424 -13.57 -0.92 19.39
CA THR A 424 -12.42 -0.65 20.27
C THR A 424 -12.36 -1.58 21.47
N GLY A 425 -13.51 -2.10 21.94
CA GLY A 425 -13.60 -3.11 23.01
C GLY A 425 -13.18 -4.53 22.56
N PHE A 426 -13.15 -4.80 21.25
CA PHE A 426 -12.58 -6.04 20.72
C PHE A 426 -11.04 -6.01 20.68
N VAL A 427 -10.46 -4.82 20.55
CA VAL A 427 -9.01 -4.63 20.43
C VAL A 427 -8.32 -4.97 21.76
N PRO A 428 -7.31 -5.86 21.76
CA PRO A 428 -6.50 -6.16 22.94
C PRO A 428 -5.85 -4.91 23.54
N ARG A 429 -5.78 -4.83 24.87
CA ARG A 429 -5.21 -3.69 25.61
C ARG A 429 -4.09 -4.14 26.55
N LYS A 430 -3.06 -3.30 26.68
CA LYS A 430 -1.98 -3.41 27.68
C LYS A 430 -1.83 -2.10 28.44
N LYS A 431 -1.30 -2.17 29.66
CA LYS A 431 -0.94 -0.97 30.43
C LYS A 431 0.32 -0.33 29.84
N GLY A 432 0.25 0.96 29.56
CA GLY A 432 1.39 1.79 29.17
C GLY A 432 2.25 2.19 30.37
N LYS A 433 3.39 2.85 30.09
CA LYS A 433 4.37 3.27 31.11
C LYS A 433 3.80 4.29 32.10
N ALA A 434 2.79 5.09 31.70
CA ALA A 434 2.11 6.05 32.58
C ALA A 434 0.76 5.53 33.11
N GLY A 435 0.50 4.21 33.01
CA GLY A 435 -0.72 3.56 33.50
C GLY A 435 -1.93 3.65 32.57
N GLU A 436 -1.79 4.34 31.42
CA GLU A 436 -2.81 4.46 30.39
C GLU A 436 -3.06 3.12 29.66
N GLN A 437 -4.29 2.86 29.23
CA GLN A 437 -4.61 1.67 28.44
C GLN A 437 -4.29 1.91 26.97
N LYS A 438 -3.26 1.25 26.46
CA LYS A 438 -2.87 1.29 25.04
C LYS A 438 -3.27 0.01 24.35
N ARG A 439 -3.47 0.09 23.03
CA ARG A 439 -3.61 -1.09 22.19
C ARG A 439 -2.39 -2.00 22.35
N ASP A 440 -2.64 -3.27 22.56
CA ASP A 440 -1.62 -4.31 22.55
C ASP A 440 -1.49 -4.86 21.13
N ARG A 441 -0.68 -4.19 20.30
CA ARG A 441 -0.53 -4.53 18.88
C ARG A 441 0.18 -5.88 18.73
N TYR A 442 1.18 -6.16 19.56
CA TYR A 442 1.89 -7.43 19.54
C TYR A 442 0.95 -8.62 19.74
N THR A 443 0.14 -8.61 20.81
CA THR A 443 -0.84 -9.68 21.05
C THR A 443 -1.87 -9.77 19.93
N GLN A 444 -2.32 -8.63 19.39
CA GLN A 444 -3.29 -8.63 18.28
C GLN A 444 -2.70 -9.24 17.00
N ILE A 445 -1.51 -8.78 16.59
CA ILE A 445 -0.81 -9.29 15.40
C ILE A 445 -0.55 -10.78 15.57
N ARG A 446 -0.05 -11.21 16.74
CA ARG A 446 0.21 -12.62 17.02
C ARG A 446 -1.04 -13.48 16.90
N LYS A 447 -2.14 -13.10 17.57
CA LYS A 447 -3.43 -13.84 17.49
C LYS A 447 -3.98 -13.91 16.07
N MET A 448 -3.80 -12.83 15.29
CA MET A 448 -4.22 -12.76 13.90
C MET A 448 -3.38 -13.67 13.01
N VAL A 449 -2.05 -13.66 13.17
CA VAL A 449 -1.11 -14.44 12.36
C VAL A 449 -1.16 -15.93 12.69
N GLU A 450 -1.31 -16.29 13.97
CA GLU A 450 -1.38 -17.68 14.45
C GLU A 450 -2.78 -18.31 14.32
N GLU A 451 -3.75 -17.57 13.75
CA GLU A 451 -5.14 -17.99 13.59
C GLU A 451 -5.81 -18.45 14.91
N ASP A 452 -5.62 -17.69 15.99
CA ASP A 452 -6.13 -18.06 17.32
C ASP A 452 -7.65 -18.29 17.31
N SER A 453 -8.05 -19.48 17.78
CA SER A 453 -9.45 -19.91 17.77
C SER A 453 -10.35 -19.06 18.66
N THR A 454 -9.82 -18.50 19.75
CA THR A 454 -10.56 -17.64 20.68
C THR A 454 -10.81 -16.28 20.05
N TYR A 455 -9.76 -15.67 19.48
CA TYR A 455 -9.84 -14.43 18.71
C TYR A 455 -10.84 -14.53 17.56
N LYS A 456 -10.82 -15.63 16.80
CA LYS A 456 -11.79 -15.90 15.72
C LYS A 456 -13.23 -15.98 16.22
N LYS A 457 -13.48 -16.67 17.35
CA LYS A 457 -14.82 -16.73 17.97
C LYS A 457 -15.31 -15.35 18.42
N GLN A 458 -14.44 -14.55 19.02
CA GLN A 458 -14.74 -13.18 19.44
C GLN A 458 -15.05 -12.28 18.24
N TYR A 459 -14.28 -12.40 17.15
CA TYR A 459 -14.49 -11.67 15.91
C TYR A 459 -15.86 -12.00 15.31
N LEU A 460 -16.22 -13.29 15.23
CA LEU A 460 -17.55 -13.71 14.74
C LEU A 460 -18.68 -13.16 15.62
N LYS A 461 -18.49 -13.07 16.94
CA LYS A 461 -19.46 -12.45 17.86
C LYS A 461 -19.61 -10.95 17.58
N LEU A 462 -18.51 -10.25 17.30
CA LEU A 462 -18.52 -8.84 16.93
C LEU A 462 -19.31 -8.63 15.63
N VAL A 463 -19.04 -9.42 14.59
CA VAL A 463 -19.78 -9.37 13.32
C VAL A 463 -21.27 -9.61 13.53
N LYS A 464 -21.64 -10.64 14.31
CA LYS A 464 -23.05 -10.94 14.64
C LYS A 464 -23.76 -9.80 15.38
N THR A 465 -23.01 -9.01 16.15
CA THR A 465 -23.55 -7.87 16.91
C THR A 465 -23.73 -6.63 16.02
N LEU A 466 -22.74 -6.34 15.17
CA LEU A 466 -22.75 -5.14 14.32
C LEU A 466 -23.62 -5.30 13.07
N PHE A 467 -23.68 -6.49 12.46
CA PHE A 467 -24.39 -6.70 11.20
C PHE A 467 -25.87 -6.25 11.22
N PRO A 468 -26.68 -6.59 12.25
CA PRO A 468 -28.07 -6.11 12.30
C PRO A 468 -28.19 -4.57 12.38
N LEU A 469 -27.27 -3.91 13.10
CA LEU A 469 -27.23 -2.44 13.22
C LEU A 469 -26.89 -1.80 11.87
N ILE A 470 -25.89 -2.34 11.19
CA ILE A 470 -25.43 -1.88 9.88
C ILE A 470 -26.51 -2.06 8.82
N LYS A 471 -27.12 -3.27 8.77
CA LYS A 471 -28.23 -3.57 7.86
C LYS A 471 -29.38 -2.58 8.07
N ARG A 472 -29.79 -2.36 9.33
CA ARG A 472 -30.84 -1.39 9.65
C ARG A 472 -30.46 0.03 9.21
N GLN A 473 -29.21 0.44 9.42
CA GLN A 473 -28.76 1.77 9.03
C GLN A 473 -28.81 1.98 7.50
N VAL A 474 -28.42 0.96 6.72
CA VAL A 474 -28.53 0.99 5.25
C VAL A 474 -29.99 1.10 4.82
N GLN A 475 -30.89 0.32 5.45
CA GLN A 475 -32.33 0.38 5.15
C GLN A 475 -32.92 1.75 5.47
N VAL A 476 -32.61 2.31 6.64
CA VAL A 476 -33.07 3.66 7.04
C VAL A 476 -32.56 4.71 6.06
N ALA A 477 -31.28 4.65 5.65
CA ALA A 477 -30.74 5.57 4.67
C ALA A 477 -31.44 5.43 3.30
N ALA A 478 -31.65 4.20 2.84
CA ALA A 478 -32.35 3.92 1.59
C ALA A 478 -33.80 4.43 1.60
N GLU A 479 -34.54 4.20 2.68
CA GLU A 479 -35.91 4.67 2.85
C GLU A 479 -35.98 6.20 2.94
N THR A 480 -35.08 6.82 3.71
CA THR A 480 -35.04 8.28 3.91
C THR A 480 -34.79 9.04 2.61
N PHE A 481 -33.97 8.48 1.72
CA PHE A 481 -33.62 9.10 0.43
C PHE A 481 -34.36 8.46 -0.75
N GLU A 482 -35.35 7.60 -0.49
CA GLU A 482 -36.15 6.89 -1.50
C GLU A 482 -35.33 6.12 -2.56
N LEU A 483 -34.19 5.55 -2.15
CA LEU A 483 -33.22 4.89 -3.04
C LEU A 483 -33.69 3.47 -3.40
N LYS A 484 -33.80 3.19 -4.70
CA LYS A 484 -34.27 1.88 -5.21
C LYS A 484 -33.24 1.19 -6.10
N ASN A 485 -32.53 1.95 -6.92
CA ASN A 485 -31.68 1.41 -7.98
C ASN A 485 -30.28 1.03 -7.50
N ILE A 486 -29.74 1.72 -6.52
CA ILE A 486 -28.38 1.48 -5.98
C ILE A 486 -28.36 0.50 -4.80
N LEU A 487 -29.52 0.15 -4.26
CA LEU A 487 -29.63 -0.87 -3.21
C LEU A 487 -29.31 -2.26 -3.79
N PHE A 488 -28.53 -3.06 -3.07
CA PHE A 488 -28.25 -4.43 -3.48
C PHE A 488 -29.42 -5.34 -3.12
N VAL A 489 -30.30 -5.57 -4.09
CA VAL A 489 -31.51 -6.38 -3.95
C VAL A 489 -31.50 -7.63 -4.83
N ASP A 490 -32.31 -8.63 -4.45
CA ASP A 490 -32.57 -9.83 -5.25
C ASP A 490 -33.64 -9.57 -6.34
N SER A 491 -33.99 -10.60 -7.12
CA SER A 491 -35.02 -10.51 -8.16
C SER A 491 -36.43 -10.23 -7.63
N LYS A 492 -36.64 -10.37 -6.32
CA LYS A 492 -37.89 -10.10 -5.61
C LYS A 492 -37.83 -8.76 -4.85
N ASN A 493 -36.82 -7.94 -5.12
CA ASN A 493 -36.57 -6.65 -4.49
C ASN A 493 -36.27 -6.72 -2.97
N ASN A 494 -35.86 -7.88 -2.46
CA ASN A 494 -35.40 -8.03 -1.08
C ASN A 494 -33.92 -7.68 -0.98
N VAL A 495 -33.53 -7.02 0.11
CA VAL A 495 -32.13 -6.70 0.42
C VAL A 495 -31.29 -7.99 0.46
N ARG A 496 -30.18 -8.01 -0.29
CA ARG A 496 -29.24 -9.14 -0.36
C ARG A 496 -28.37 -9.22 0.89
N GLU A 497 -28.87 -9.92 1.91
CA GLU A 497 -28.17 -10.07 3.19
C GLU A 497 -26.76 -10.63 3.05
N ASP A 498 -26.55 -11.56 2.11
CA ASP A 498 -25.25 -12.16 1.83
C ASP A 498 -24.21 -11.12 1.38
N ILE A 499 -24.60 -10.15 0.55
CA ILE A 499 -23.73 -9.07 0.09
C ILE A 499 -23.38 -8.14 1.26
N TYR A 500 -24.39 -7.68 2.01
CA TYR A 500 -24.16 -6.76 3.13
C TYR A 500 -23.41 -7.42 4.28
N LEU A 501 -23.59 -8.73 4.50
CA LEU A 501 -22.83 -9.49 5.48
C LEU A 501 -21.36 -9.55 5.09
N LYS A 502 -21.05 -9.82 3.80
CA LYS A 502 -19.68 -9.81 3.29
C LYS A 502 -19.04 -8.42 3.42
N LEU A 503 -19.74 -7.36 3.01
CA LEU A 503 -19.26 -5.98 3.17
C LEU A 503 -19.00 -5.63 4.64
N THR A 504 -19.90 -6.06 5.53
CA THR A 504 -19.78 -5.86 6.98
C THR A 504 -18.57 -6.59 7.55
N SER A 505 -18.37 -7.88 7.23
CA SER A 505 -17.21 -8.63 7.73
C SER A 505 -15.90 -8.03 7.22
N THR A 506 -15.85 -7.65 5.94
CA THR A 506 -14.67 -7.00 5.34
C THR A 506 -14.36 -5.69 6.05
N PHE A 507 -15.35 -4.83 6.23
CA PHE A 507 -15.17 -3.56 6.94
C PHE A 507 -14.72 -3.77 8.38
N ILE A 508 -15.35 -4.67 9.14
CA ILE A 508 -14.99 -4.90 10.54
C ILE A 508 -13.55 -5.42 10.64
N HIS A 509 -13.16 -6.31 9.74
CA HIS A 509 -11.78 -6.81 9.66
C HIS A 509 -10.79 -5.69 9.38
N GLU A 510 -11.10 -4.81 8.43
CA GLU A 510 -10.28 -3.64 8.12
C GLU A 510 -10.20 -2.66 9.29
N ALA A 511 -11.34 -2.31 9.88
CA ALA A 511 -11.43 -1.36 10.99
C ALA A 511 -10.62 -1.85 12.19
N VAL A 512 -10.85 -3.09 12.63
CA VAL A 512 -10.15 -3.70 13.77
C VAL A 512 -8.64 -3.76 13.57
N ASN A 513 -8.18 -4.01 12.35
CA ASN A 513 -6.75 -4.21 12.07
C ASN A 513 -6.04 -2.97 11.51
N SER A 514 -6.77 -1.88 11.24
CA SER A 514 -6.19 -0.59 10.82
C SER A 514 -5.12 -0.12 11.81
N GLY A 515 -4.01 0.43 11.31
CA GLY A 515 -2.89 0.94 12.12
C GLY A 515 -1.96 -0.13 12.71
N LEU A 516 -2.11 -1.41 12.34
CA LEU A 516 -1.15 -2.46 12.75
C LEU A 516 0.15 -2.45 11.95
N GLY A 517 0.19 -1.81 10.78
CA GLY A 517 1.35 -1.84 9.88
C GLY A 517 1.64 -3.20 9.22
N ILE A 518 0.81 -4.21 9.48
CA ILE A 518 0.87 -5.54 8.84
C ILE A 518 -0.30 -5.65 7.87
N VAL A 519 -0.03 -5.43 6.58
CA VAL A 519 -1.01 -5.36 5.48
C VAL A 519 -1.36 -6.72 4.90
N VAL A 520 -0.42 -7.67 4.94
CA VAL A 520 -0.64 -9.02 4.34
C VAL A 520 -1.82 -9.79 4.95
N THR A 521 -2.45 -9.26 6.00
CA THR A 521 -3.65 -9.81 6.63
C THR A 521 -4.96 -9.20 6.17
N PHE A 522 -4.99 -8.16 5.30
CA PHE A 522 -6.24 -7.62 4.74
C PHE A 522 -6.55 -8.21 3.37
N ASP A 523 -7.59 -9.04 3.25
CA ASP A 523 -7.85 -9.82 2.02
C ASP A 523 -8.27 -9.00 0.78
N HIS A 524 -8.61 -7.71 0.95
CA HIS A 524 -9.29 -6.92 -0.10
C HIS A 524 -8.69 -5.52 -0.34
N ARG A 525 -7.54 -5.20 0.24
CA ARG A 525 -6.84 -3.92 -0.01
C ARG A 525 -5.96 -4.02 -1.26
N PRO A 526 -5.92 -2.98 -2.12
CA PRO A 526 -4.98 -2.92 -3.24
C PRO A 526 -3.52 -3.11 -2.81
N ALA A 527 -3.11 -2.54 -1.68
CA ALA A 527 -1.78 -2.74 -1.11
C ALA A 527 -1.53 -4.22 -0.79
N THR A 528 -2.46 -4.92 -0.13
CA THR A 528 -2.32 -6.35 0.16
C THR A 528 -2.21 -7.19 -1.09
N HIS A 529 -3.00 -6.88 -2.13
CA HIS A 529 -2.90 -7.58 -3.40
C HIS A 529 -1.52 -7.40 -4.04
N ALA A 530 -0.97 -6.18 -4.01
CA ALA A 530 0.38 -5.90 -4.50
C ALA A 530 1.45 -6.66 -3.70
N PHE A 531 1.37 -6.63 -2.36
CA PHE A 531 2.26 -7.38 -1.47
C PHE A 531 2.19 -8.89 -1.72
N THR A 532 0.99 -9.46 -1.76
CA THR A 532 0.75 -10.90 -1.95
C THR A 532 1.23 -11.37 -3.31
N SER A 533 0.99 -10.56 -4.36
CA SER A 533 1.44 -10.88 -5.72
C SER A 533 2.97 -10.91 -5.79
N ALA A 534 3.64 -9.89 -5.24
CA ALA A 534 5.09 -9.82 -5.15
C ALA A 534 5.68 -10.99 -4.35
N ALA A 535 5.10 -11.28 -3.18
CA ALA A 535 5.55 -12.40 -2.35
C ALA A 535 5.34 -13.77 -3.01
N THR A 536 4.29 -13.91 -3.84
CA THR A 536 4.06 -15.13 -4.64
C THR A 536 5.12 -15.28 -5.73
N VAL A 537 5.52 -14.20 -6.40
CA VAL A 537 6.64 -14.22 -7.37
C VAL A 537 7.93 -14.66 -6.68
N LEU A 538 8.24 -14.09 -5.50
CA LEU A 538 9.40 -14.51 -4.70
C LEU A 538 9.30 -15.98 -4.29
N LEU A 539 8.13 -16.46 -3.89
CA LEU A 539 7.90 -17.87 -3.54
C LEU A 539 8.15 -18.80 -4.73
N ASP A 540 7.78 -18.40 -5.94
CA ASP A 540 8.06 -19.19 -7.14
C ASP A 540 9.54 -19.16 -7.51
N ASN A 541 10.25 -18.05 -7.28
CA ASN A 541 11.71 -18.01 -7.41
C ASN A 541 12.39 -18.92 -6.37
N ILE A 542 11.91 -18.93 -5.13
CA ILE A 542 12.33 -19.85 -4.06
C ILE A 542 12.19 -21.31 -4.55
N LYS A 543 11.05 -21.68 -5.12
CA LYS A 543 10.84 -23.04 -5.65
C LYS A 543 11.78 -23.37 -6.82
N LYS A 544 11.92 -22.47 -7.79
CA LYS A 544 12.79 -22.67 -8.97
C LYS A 544 14.26 -22.79 -8.58
N GLY A 545 14.74 -21.94 -7.69
CA GLY A 545 16.11 -22.03 -7.16
C GLY A 545 16.37 -23.40 -6.51
N ARG A 546 15.39 -23.89 -5.72
CA ARG A 546 15.46 -25.20 -5.07
C ARG A 546 15.45 -26.39 -6.05
N GLU A 547 14.68 -26.31 -7.14
CA GLU A 547 14.69 -27.35 -8.19
C GLU A 547 16.02 -27.42 -8.95
N GLN A 548 16.67 -26.27 -9.19
CA GLN A 548 17.96 -26.21 -9.86
C GLN A 548 19.10 -26.75 -8.97
N SER A 549 19.09 -26.46 -7.67
CA SER A 549 20.06 -27.03 -6.72
C SER A 549 19.94 -28.55 -6.59
N HIS A 550 18.72 -29.10 -6.65
CA HIS A 550 18.51 -30.56 -6.60
C HIS A 550 19.05 -31.29 -7.83
N LYS A 551 19.03 -30.67 -9.02
CA LYS A 551 19.61 -31.24 -10.24
C LYS A 551 21.14 -31.17 -10.31
N ALA A 552 21.75 -30.32 -9.48
CA ALA A 552 23.21 -30.11 -9.46
C ALA A 552 23.95 -31.06 -8.49
N LEU A 553 23.22 -31.86 -7.68
CA LEU A 553 23.82 -32.92 -6.88
C LEU A 553 24.12 -34.13 -7.79
N PRO A 554 25.37 -34.63 -7.85
CA PRO A 554 25.66 -35.84 -8.60
C PRO A 554 24.83 -36.98 -8.01
N SER A 555 24.16 -37.75 -8.86
CA SER A 555 23.55 -39.01 -8.47
C SER A 555 24.64 -39.88 -7.84
N SER A 556 24.62 -40.01 -6.51
CA SER A 556 25.50 -40.94 -5.80
C SER A 556 25.09 -42.36 -6.20
N SER A 557 25.83 -42.94 -7.14
CA SER A 557 25.87 -44.37 -7.43
C SER A 557 26.83 -45.06 -6.50
#